data_AF-A0A531JTS1-F1
#
_entry.id   AF-A0A531JTS1-F1
#
_cell.length_a   1.000
_cell.length_b   1.000
_cell.length_c   1.000
_cell.angle_alpha   90.00
_cell.angle_beta   90.00
_cell.angle_gamma   90.00
#
_symmetry.space_group_name_H-M   'P 1'
#
loop_
_entity.id
_entity.type
_entity.pdbx_description
1 polymer ?
#
loop_
_entity_poly.entity_id
_entity_poly.type
_entity_poly.pdbx_seq_one_letter_code
_entity_poly.pdbx_strand_id
1 'polypeptide(L)'
;LRHNGLPYSGMNVLLLWSEAIARGFASPMWMTFKQALELGGAVRKGETGSMVVFASRFTKTETDSAGEEFDREIPFLKAYSVFNVAQIDGLPDHYYGHKAEPVRDPIVRIEHADRFFANTGAMIR
;
A
#
# COMPACT_ATOMS: atom_id res chain seq x y z
N LEU A 1 0.27 -3.80 -2.60
CA LEU A 1 1.18 -3.08 -3.52
C LEU A 1 0.43 -1.88 -4.10
N ARG A 2 1.13 -0.77 -4.31
CA ARG A 2 0.65 0.37 -5.10
C ARG A 2 0.75 0.00 -6.60
N HIS A 3 0.13 0.78 -7.48
CA HIS A 3 0.18 0.55 -8.93
C HIS A 3 1.60 0.45 -9.51
N ASN A 4 2.60 1.05 -8.85
CA ASN A 4 4.01 1.00 -9.26
C ASN A 4 4.81 -0.14 -8.62
N GLY A 5 4.14 -1.13 -8.01
CA GLY A 5 4.78 -2.28 -7.38
C GLY A 5 5.36 -2.01 -5.98
N LEU A 6 5.37 -0.77 -5.49
CA LEU A 6 5.87 -0.47 -4.15
C LEU A 6 4.91 -0.97 -3.06
N PRO A 7 5.40 -1.55 -1.96
CA PRO A 7 4.54 -1.99 -0.87
C PRO A 7 3.91 -0.80 -0.14
N TYR A 8 2.72 -1.04 0.43
CA TYR A 8 2.21 -0.17 1.49
C TYR A 8 2.96 -0.47 2.80
N SER A 9 2.98 0.48 3.72
CA SER A 9 3.65 0.35 5.01
C SER A 9 2.70 0.70 6.16
N GLY A 10 3.03 0.20 7.36
CA GLY A 10 2.28 0.47 8.58
C GLY A 10 0.82 0.02 8.51
N MET A 11 -0.08 0.84 9.06
CA MET A 11 -1.51 0.51 9.18
C MET A 11 -2.20 0.23 7.84
N ASN A 12 -1.74 0.84 6.75
CA ASN A 12 -2.30 0.62 5.42
C ASN A 12 -2.17 -0.83 4.96
N VAL A 13 -1.17 -1.58 5.46
CA VAL A 13 -1.04 -3.01 5.16
C VAL A 13 -2.25 -3.76 5.71
N LEU A 14 -2.59 -3.53 6.99
CA LEU A 14 -3.69 -4.21 7.66
C LEU A 14 -5.06 -3.80 7.09
N LEU A 15 -5.24 -2.50 6.80
CA LEU A 15 -6.48 -2.00 6.20
C LEU A 15 -6.75 -2.67 4.84
N LEU A 16 -5.75 -2.72 3.97
CA LEU A 16 -5.90 -3.28 2.64
C LEU A 16 -6.00 -4.81 2.64
N TRP A 17 -5.32 -5.50 3.56
CA TRP A 17 -5.50 -6.95 3.73
C TRP A 17 -6.90 -7.28 4.23
N SER A 18 -7.40 -6.58 5.25
CA SER A 18 -8.74 -6.78 5.76
C SER A 18 -9.79 -6.57 4.67
N GLU A 19 -9.63 -5.51 3.88
CA GLU A 19 -10.53 -5.24 2.76
C GLU A 19 -10.43 -6.31 1.66
N ALA A 20 -9.21 -6.71 1.29
CA ALA A 20 -9.00 -7.77 0.29
C ALA A 20 -9.70 -9.06 0.68
N ILE A 21 -9.59 -9.45 1.96
CA ILE A 21 -10.25 -10.65 2.50
C ILE A 21 -11.77 -10.47 2.49
N ALA A 22 -12.27 -9.34 3.00
CA ALA A 22 -13.71 -9.07 3.10
C ALA A 22 -14.41 -9.09 1.74
N ARG A 23 -13.70 -8.67 0.68
CA ARG A 23 -14.24 -8.55 -0.68
C ARG A 23 -13.76 -9.62 -1.66
N GLY A 24 -12.93 -10.56 -1.20
CA GLY A 24 -12.41 -11.66 -2.02
C GLY A 24 -11.46 -11.22 -3.12
N PHE A 25 -10.71 -10.12 -2.94
CA PHE A 25 -9.74 -9.67 -3.93
C PHE A 25 -8.48 -10.53 -3.89
N ALA A 26 -8.17 -11.20 -5.00
CA ALA A 26 -6.97 -12.01 -5.14
C ALA A 26 -5.69 -11.17 -5.37
N SER A 27 -5.82 -10.05 -6.09
CA SER A 27 -4.67 -9.20 -6.39
C SER A 27 -4.31 -8.31 -5.19
N PRO A 28 -3.03 -8.19 -4.83
CA PRO A 28 -2.59 -7.26 -3.81
C PRO A 28 -2.43 -5.83 -4.33
N MET A 29 -2.74 -5.54 -5.60
CA MET A 29 -2.52 -4.23 -6.22
C MET A 29 -3.69 -3.27 -6.01
N TRP A 30 -3.36 -2.05 -5.57
CA TRP A 30 -4.30 -0.98 -5.28
C TRP A 30 -3.82 0.33 -5.88
N MET A 31 -4.77 1.16 -6.35
CA MET A 31 -4.48 2.46 -6.92
C MET A 31 -5.62 3.45 -6.71
N THR A 32 -5.34 4.74 -6.79
CA THR A 32 -6.37 5.78 -6.72
C THR A 32 -7.22 5.79 -8.00
N PHE A 33 -8.42 6.37 -7.93
CA PHE A 33 -9.27 6.58 -9.11
C PHE A 33 -8.53 7.30 -10.25
N LYS A 34 -7.77 8.35 -9.91
CA LYS A 34 -7.00 9.13 -10.89
C LYS A 34 -5.93 8.28 -11.57
N GLN A 35 -5.22 7.45 -10.81
CA GLN A 35 -4.20 6.54 -11.37
C GLN A 35 -4.82 5.49 -12.30
N ALA A 36 -6.00 4.95 -11.95
CA ALA A 36 -6.72 4.03 -12.83
C ALA A 36 -7.03 4.70 -14.18
N LEU A 37 -7.55 5.93 -14.14
CA LEU A 37 -7.87 6.71 -15.33
C LEU A 37 -6.63 7.05 -16.17
N GLU A 38 -5.52 7.44 -15.53
CA GLU A 38 -4.24 7.71 -16.20
C GLU A 38 -3.68 6.47 -16.91
N LEU A 39 -4.01 5.26 -16.43
CA LEU A 39 -3.64 3.98 -17.05
C LEU A 39 -4.64 3.49 -18.10
N GLY A 40 -5.67 4.28 -18.44
CA GLY A 40 -6.73 3.91 -19.39
C GLY A 40 -7.81 3.00 -18.80
N GLY A 41 -7.75 2.72 -17.50
CA GLY A 41 -8.74 1.93 -16.79
C GLY A 41 -9.90 2.77 -16.24
N ALA A 42 -11.03 2.11 -16.00
CA ALA A 42 -12.21 2.69 -15.39
C ALA A 42 -12.68 1.84 -14.22
N VAL A 43 -12.84 2.45 -13.05
CA VAL A 43 -13.50 1.81 -11.91
C VAL A 43 -14.94 1.49 -12.30
N ARG A 44 -15.36 0.23 -12.14
CA ARG A 44 -16.72 -0.19 -12.49
C ARG A 44 -17.76 0.57 -11.69
N LYS A 45 -18.90 0.87 -12.34
CA LYS A 45 -20.00 1.59 -11.70
C LYS A 45 -20.51 0.81 -10.48
N GLY A 46 -20.64 1.49 -9.35
CA GLY A 46 -21.12 0.91 -8.09
C GLY A 46 -20.03 0.36 -7.19
N GLU A 47 -18.78 0.28 -7.66
CA GLU A 47 -17.64 -0.09 -6.81
C GLU A 47 -17.32 1.01 -5.79
N THR A 48 -17.11 0.61 -4.54
CA THR A 48 -16.66 1.50 -3.46
C THR A 48 -15.15 1.40 -3.27
N GLY A 49 -14.52 2.54 -2.99
CA GLY A 49 -13.09 2.61 -2.69
C GLY A 49 -12.79 2.33 -1.22
N SER A 50 -11.57 1.89 -0.95
CA SER A 50 -11.08 1.55 0.37
C SER A 50 -10.15 2.65 0.88
N MET A 51 -10.21 2.96 2.17
CA MET A 51 -9.47 4.08 2.74
C MET A 51 -8.04 3.69 3.12
N VAL A 52 -7.08 4.52 2.72
CA VAL A 52 -5.69 4.49 3.20
C VAL A 52 -5.31 5.85 3.77
N VAL A 53 -4.35 5.86 4.67
CA VAL A 53 -3.88 7.07 5.35
C VAL A 53 -2.45 7.41 5.00
N PHE A 54 -2.16 8.70 4.85
CA PHE A 54 -0.83 9.25 4.65
C PHE A 54 -0.54 10.26 5.76
N ALA A 55 0.43 9.93 6.60
CA ALA A 55 0.92 10.82 7.64
C ALA A 55 2.21 11.49 7.16
N SER A 56 2.29 12.81 7.28
CA SER A 56 3.50 13.58 6.96
C SER A 56 3.49 14.91 7.74
N ARG A 57 4.49 15.75 7.51
CA ARG A 57 4.64 17.07 8.14
C ARG A 57 4.87 18.09 7.04
N PHE A 58 4.40 19.32 7.25
CA PHE A 58 4.77 20.45 6.40
C PHE A 58 5.35 21.57 7.26
N THR A 59 6.27 22.33 6.68
CA THR A 59 6.89 23.49 7.34
C THR A 59 6.06 24.73 7.04
N LYS A 60 5.82 25.53 8.08
CA LYS A 60 5.17 26.83 7.97
C LYS A 60 6.03 27.85 8.71
N THR A 61 6.43 28.90 8.01
CA THR A 61 7.11 30.06 8.61
C THR A 61 6.08 30.90 9.35
N GLU A 62 6.32 31.14 10.63
CA GLU A 62 5.50 32.00 11.50
C GLU A 62 6.37 33.12 12.06
N THR A 63 5.77 34.28 12.30
CA THR A 63 6.45 35.41 12.95
C THR A 63 6.04 35.44 14.42
N ASP A 64 7.01 35.55 15.32
CA ASP A 64 6.73 35.67 16.74
C ASP A 64 6.25 37.09 17.12
N SER A 65 5.95 37.30 18.40
CA SER A 65 5.53 38.61 18.92
C SER A 65 6.64 39.69 18.88
N ALA A 66 7.89 39.29 18.68
CA ALA A 66 9.04 40.18 18.56
C ALA A 66 9.37 40.53 17.08
N GLY A 67 8.69 39.91 16.12
CA GLY A 67 8.93 40.12 14.69
C GLY A 67 9.94 39.16 14.08
N GLU A 68 10.44 38.17 14.83
CA GLU A 68 11.38 37.18 14.34
C GLU A 68 10.65 36.04 13.63
N GLU A 69 11.13 35.66 12.45
CA GLU A 69 10.59 34.52 11.69
C GLU A 69 11.19 33.20 12.20
N PHE A 70 10.34 32.21 12.42
CA PHE A 70 10.76 30.85 12.73
C PHE A 70 9.96 29.82 11.96
N ASP A 71 10.61 28.70 11.66
CA ASP A 71 9.97 27.58 10.96
C ASP A 71 9.35 26.61 11.96
N ARG A 72 8.07 26.30 11.73
CA ARG A 72 7.31 25.33 12.51
C ARG A 72 6.91 24.13 11.66
N GLU A 73 7.23 22.93 12.14
CA GLU A 73 6.70 21.69 11.57
C GLU A 73 5.27 21.42 12.08
N ILE A 74 4.34 21.24 11.15
CA ILE A 74 2.95 20.90 11.46
C ILE A 74 2.65 19.50 10.94
N PRO A 75 2.36 18.52 11.82
CA PRO A 75 1.98 17.17 11.39
C PRO A 75 0.57 17.16 10.82
N PHE A 76 0.36 16.33 9.80
CA PHE A 76 -0.95 16.13 9.20
C PHE A 76 -1.18 14.67 8.82
N LEU A 77 -2.47 14.32 8.74
CA LEU A 77 -2.96 13.04 8.25
C LEU A 77 -3.91 13.30 7.08
N LYS A 78 -3.68 12.65 5.93
CA LYS A 78 -4.58 12.67 4.78
C LYS A 78 -5.14 11.28 4.53
N ALA A 79 -6.44 11.19 4.36
CA ALA A 79 -7.10 9.98 3.90
C ALA A 79 -7.21 10.01 2.37
N TYR A 80 -7.01 8.86 1.73
CA TYR A 80 -7.21 8.66 0.29
C TYR A 80 -8.08 7.43 0.06
N SER A 81 -8.89 7.46 -0.99
CA SER A 81 -9.62 6.29 -1.47
C SER A 81 -8.82 5.60 -2.58
N VAL A 82 -8.61 4.31 -2.43
CA VAL A 82 -7.95 3.43 -3.41
C VAL A 82 -8.89 2.29 -3.80
N PHE A 83 -8.66 1.76 -4.99
CA PHE A 83 -9.43 0.67 -5.59
C PHE A 83 -8.47 -0.47 -5.90
N ASN A 84 -8.92 -1.70 -5.65
CA ASN A 84 -8.20 -2.88 -6.08
C ASN A 84 -8.27 -2.99 -7.61
N VAL A 85 -7.24 -3.55 -8.24
CA VAL A 85 -7.27 -3.82 -9.70
C VAL A 85 -8.47 -4.67 -10.13
N ALA A 86 -8.96 -5.54 -9.24
CA ALA A 86 -10.16 -6.34 -9.49
C ALA A 86 -11.42 -5.48 -9.72
N GLN A 87 -11.45 -4.22 -9.28
CA GLN A 87 -12.57 -3.28 -9.39
C GLN A 87 -12.52 -2.41 -10.66
N ILE A 88 -11.44 -2.53 -11.44
CA ILE A 88 -11.12 -1.62 -12.54
C ILE A 88 -11.08 -2.42 -13.83
N ASP A 89 -11.82 -1.98 -14.84
CA ASP A 89 -11.79 -2.54 -16.18
C ASP A 89 -10.85 -1.73 -17.08
N GLY A 90 -10.27 -2.36 -18.11
CA GLY A 90 -9.45 -1.67 -19.12
C GLY A 90 -8.02 -1.34 -18.69
N LEU A 91 -7.52 -1.89 -17.58
CA LEU A 91 -6.10 -1.79 -17.24
C LEU A 91 -5.26 -2.68 -18.17
N PRO A 92 -3.96 -2.37 -18.35
CA PRO A 92 -3.03 -3.29 -19.00
C PRO A 92 -2.99 -4.68 -18.35
N ASP A 93 -2.87 -5.75 -19.15
CA ASP A 93 -2.99 -7.15 -18.70
C ASP A 93 -2.08 -7.53 -17.53
N HIS A 94 -0.88 -6.94 -17.44
CA HIS A 94 0.05 -7.20 -16.34
C HIS A 94 -0.50 -6.82 -14.96
N TYR A 95 -1.52 -5.97 -14.88
CA TYR A 95 -2.20 -5.65 -13.61
C TYR A 95 -3.10 -6.79 -13.09
N TYR A 96 -3.64 -7.62 -13.99
CA TYR A 96 -4.51 -8.74 -13.65
C TYR A 96 -3.74 -10.05 -13.43
N GLY A 97 -2.50 -10.14 -13.91
CA GLY A 97 -1.68 -11.36 -13.94
C GLY A 97 -1.10 -11.84 -12.61
N HIS A 98 -1.51 -11.29 -11.45
CA HIS A 98 -1.02 -11.76 -10.15
C HIS A 98 -1.61 -13.14 -9.81
N LYS A 99 -0.89 -14.19 -10.22
CA LYS A 99 -1.10 -15.54 -9.69
C LYS A 99 -0.50 -15.59 -8.28
N ALA A 100 -1.29 -16.05 -7.31
CA ALA A 100 -0.76 -16.43 -6.01
C ALA A 100 0.38 -17.44 -6.23
N GLU A 101 1.51 -17.26 -5.54
CA GLU A 101 2.55 -18.28 -5.59
C GLU A 101 1.97 -19.61 -5.12
N PRO A 102 2.30 -20.73 -5.78
CA PRO A 102 1.84 -22.03 -5.34
C PRO A 102 2.29 -22.26 -3.90
N VAL A 103 1.36 -22.73 -3.06
CA VAL A 103 1.67 -23.13 -1.70
C VAL A 103 2.75 -24.21 -1.76
N ARG A 104 3.95 -23.89 -1.26
CA ARG A 104 5.05 -24.84 -1.20
C ARG A 104 4.74 -25.89 -0.13
N ASP A 105 5.13 -27.12 -0.39
CA ASP A 105 4.95 -28.24 0.54
C ASP A 105 5.62 -27.90 1.89
N PRO A 106 4.87 -27.82 3.01
CA PRO A 106 5.36 -27.30 4.28
C PRO A 106 6.39 -28.20 4.98
N ILE A 107 6.69 -29.39 4.46
CA ILE A 107 7.51 -30.39 5.16
C ILE A 107 9.02 -30.24 4.87
N VAL A 108 9.43 -29.39 3.92
CA VAL A 108 10.85 -29.24 3.57
C VAL A 108 11.44 -27.94 4.13
N ARG A 109 12.62 -28.05 4.73
CA ARG A 109 13.40 -26.92 5.23
C ARG A 109 13.74 -25.95 4.09
N ILE A 110 13.46 -24.67 4.30
CA ILE A 110 13.64 -23.63 3.29
C ILE A 110 15.00 -22.95 3.49
N GLU A 111 16.02 -23.40 2.74
CA GLU A 111 17.41 -22.96 2.92
C GLU A 111 17.60 -21.43 2.90
N HIS A 112 16.89 -20.72 2.00
CA HIS A 112 16.99 -19.26 1.94
C HIS A 112 16.32 -18.58 3.14
N ALA A 113 15.32 -19.20 3.77
CA ALA A 113 14.73 -18.70 5.01
C ALA A 113 15.72 -18.87 6.18
N ASP A 114 16.41 -20.00 6.28
CA ASP A 114 17.46 -20.19 7.29
C ASP A 114 18.56 -19.13 7.18
N ARG A 115 19.00 -18.86 5.95
CA ARG A 115 20.02 -17.85 5.67
C ARG A 115 19.54 -16.44 6.05
N PHE A 116 18.28 -16.13 5.74
CA PHE A 116 17.65 -14.87 6.16
C PHE A 116 17.68 -14.74 7.69
N PHE A 117 17.22 -15.77 8.41
CA PHE A 117 17.19 -15.77 9.87
C PHE A 117 18.59 -15.69 10.50
N ALA A 118 19.57 -16.44 10.01
CA ALA A 118 20.95 -16.35 10.50
C ALA A 118 21.52 -14.94 10.34
N ASN A 119 21.24 -14.27 9.22
CA ASN A 119 21.67 -12.90 8.95
C ASN A 119 20.96 -11.85 9.80
N THR A 120 19.86 -12.18 10.49
CA THR A 120 19.25 -11.27 11.46
C THR A 120 20.05 -11.16 12.76
N GLY A 121 20.99 -12.09 13.02
CA GLY A 121 21.72 -12.19 14.29
C GLY A 121 20.88 -12.71 15.46
N ALA A 122 19.63 -13.10 15.22
CA ALA A 122 18.78 -13.70 16.25
C ALA A 122 19.31 -15.09 16.66
N MET A 123 19.35 -15.35 17.95
CA MET A 123 19.68 -16.68 18.47
C MET A 123 18.42 -17.55 18.43
N ILE A 124 18.38 -18.49 17.49
CA ILE A 124 17.27 -19.45 17.30
C ILE A 124 17.72 -20.80 17.87
N ARG A 125 16.96 -21.32 18.85
CA ARG A 125 17.20 -22.61 19.53
C ARG A 125 15.95 -23.48 19.45
#